data_AF-A0A4U1IKT8-F1
#
_entry.id   AF-A0A4U1IKT8-F1
#
_cell.length_a   1.000
_cell.length_b   1.000
_cell.length_c   1.000
_cell.angle_alpha   90.00
_cell.angle_beta   90.00
_cell.angle_gamma   90.00
#
_symmetry.space_group_name_H-M   'P 1'
#
loop_
_entity.id
_entity.type
_entity.pdbx_description
1 polymer ?
#
loop_
_entity_poly.entity_id
_entity_poly.type
_entity_poly.pdbx_seq_one_letter_code
_entity_poly.pdbx_strand_id
1 'polypeptide(L)'
;MGRPPRASVASTRIIGFRLTEDEERRLDELVTEQHHPDRSALLRAWLAQGGPSGTSAHAGRSRARVPNPSTSTSASAPSSSTSATATLVSALSPHVVDQVLAALHREHDPHLGLISISRVVRSLVPHVPVNDVHTALLALHKQATIELRPEAGSEFLHDNDAALCPQGPRGTVFSFARLLDRTNTTNDAGDDEAVLSALLKLASREPPGSLLSVRTLRTMQKLPAPRFDAAVLRLSGAGRVILHHHDFPTSLPEAERAKLVRDEHGTHYIGIAPRQGSVSSNET
;
A
#
# COMPACT_ATOMS: atom_id res chain seq x y z
N MET A 1 9.26 16.77 63.69
CA MET A 1 9.39 17.03 62.23
C MET A 1 10.37 16.02 61.64
N GLY A 2 9.86 14.95 61.01
CA GLY A 2 10.67 13.88 60.43
C GLY A 2 10.71 13.98 58.91
N ARG A 3 11.91 14.02 58.32
CA ARG A 3 12.10 13.98 56.86
C ARG A 3 11.71 12.58 56.33
N PRO A 4 10.94 12.48 55.24
CA PRO A 4 10.67 11.19 54.61
C PRO A 4 11.92 10.64 53.90
N PRO A 5 12.08 9.30 53.82
CA PRO A 5 13.22 8.66 53.17
C PRO A 5 13.18 8.85 51.65
N ARG A 6 14.34 9.09 51.05
CA ARG A 6 14.53 9.19 49.60
C ARG A 6 14.35 7.83 48.95
N ALA A 7 13.50 7.76 47.92
CA ALA A 7 13.30 6.58 47.09
C ALA A 7 14.59 6.24 46.32
N SER A 8 15.00 4.98 46.40
CA SER A 8 16.14 4.40 45.68
C SER A 8 15.80 4.26 44.20
N VAL A 9 16.61 4.86 43.32
CA VAL A 9 16.46 4.76 41.87
C VAL A 9 17.05 3.44 41.40
N ALA A 10 16.23 2.60 40.77
CA ALA A 10 16.64 1.30 40.23
C ALA A 10 17.64 1.48 39.08
N SER A 11 18.82 0.89 39.24
CA SER A 11 19.91 0.89 38.26
C SER A 11 19.56 -0.08 37.12
N THR A 12 19.40 0.45 35.91
CA THR A 12 19.16 -0.36 34.70
C THR A 12 20.47 -1.03 34.29
N ARG A 13 20.55 -2.35 34.42
CA ARG A 13 21.69 -3.14 33.93
C ARG A 13 21.62 -3.23 32.41
N ILE A 14 22.54 -2.57 31.72
CA ILE A 14 22.82 -2.81 30.31
C ILE A 14 23.53 -4.17 30.23
N ILE A 15 22.85 -5.17 29.66
CA ILE A 15 23.46 -6.46 29.34
C ILE A 15 24.20 -6.26 28.01
N GLY A 16 25.49 -6.00 28.08
CA GLY A 16 26.36 -6.07 26.92
C GLY A 16 26.59 -7.52 26.54
N PHE A 17 26.01 -7.98 25.43
CA PHE A 17 26.37 -9.25 24.83
C PHE A 17 27.71 -9.06 24.10
N ARG A 18 28.75 -9.77 24.55
CA ARG A 18 29.94 -9.96 23.73
C ARG A 18 29.66 -11.12 22.78
N LEU A 19 29.67 -10.83 21.49
CA LEU A 19 29.74 -11.88 20.47
C LEU A 19 31.09 -12.57 20.60
N THR A 20 31.10 -13.88 20.39
CA THR A 20 32.34 -14.63 20.23
C THR A 20 32.94 -14.36 18.84
N GLU A 21 34.25 -14.54 18.67
CA GLU A 21 34.91 -14.37 17.36
C GLU A 21 34.29 -15.25 16.27
N ASP A 22 33.74 -16.41 16.63
CA ASP A 22 33.03 -17.30 15.69
C ASP A 22 31.66 -16.74 15.26
N GLU A 23 30.97 -16.01 16.12
CA GLU A 23 29.69 -15.37 15.80
C GLU A 23 29.88 -14.12 14.95
N GLU A 24 30.90 -13.31 15.23
CA GLU A 24 31.28 -12.17 14.37
C GLU A 24 31.65 -12.66 12.96
N ARG A 25 32.44 -13.73 12.85
CA ARG A 25 32.82 -14.33 11.57
C ARG A 25 31.60 -14.83 10.78
N ARG A 26 30.62 -15.44 11.44
CA ARG A 26 29.36 -15.88 10.80
C ARG A 26 28.49 -14.72 10.31
N LEU A 27 28.48 -13.60 11.04
CA LEU A 27 27.77 -12.40 10.61
C LEU A 27 28.43 -11.78 9.38
N ASP A 28 29.76 -11.73 9.35
CA ASP A 28 30.50 -11.26 8.17
C ASP A 28 30.29 -12.17 6.95
N GLU A 29 30.24 -13.50 7.13
CA GLU A 29 29.91 -14.44 6.05
C GLU A 29 28.49 -14.19 5.49
N LEU A 30 27.49 -14.01 6.37
CA LEU A 30 26.10 -13.72 5.96
C LEU A 30 25.96 -12.37 5.23
N VAL A 31 26.70 -11.36 5.65
CA VAL A 31 26.70 -10.04 4.99
C VAL A 31 27.40 -10.13 3.63
N THR A 32 28.43 -10.96 3.50
CA THR A 32 29.17 -11.16 2.24
C THR A 32 28.35 -11.97 1.22
N GLU A 33 27.56 -12.95 1.66
CA GLU A 33 26.65 -13.71 0.78
C GLU A 33 25.52 -12.86 0.20
N GLN A 34 25.07 -11.81 0.90
CA GLN A 34 24.03 -10.91 0.40
C GLN A 34 24.52 -9.88 -0.62
N HIS A 35 25.83 -9.72 -0.82
CA HIS A 35 26.41 -8.76 -1.77
C HIS A 35 27.25 -9.49 -2.82
N HIS A 36 26.62 -10.31 -3.66
CA HIS A 36 27.27 -10.81 -4.87
C HIS A 36 27.14 -9.76 -5.99
N PRO A 37 28.22 -9.05 -6.37
CA PRO A 37 28.15 -7.89 -7.25
C PRO A 37 27.93 -8.23 -8.74
N ASP A 38 27.62 -9.48 -9.08
CA ASP A 38 27.69 -9.93 -10.47
C ASP A 38 26.58 -10.88 -10.95
N ARG A 39 25.35 -10.65 -10.48
CA ARG A 39 24.16 -11.23 -11.11
C ARG A 39 24.00 -10.81 -12.58
N SER A 40 24.52 -9.62 -12.92
CA SER A 40 24.53 -9.07 -14.28
C SER A 40 25.52 -9.75 -15.23
N ALA A 41 26.66 -10.31 -14.79
CA ALA A 41 27.48 -11.17 -15.66
C ALA A 41 26.91 -12.58 -15.79
N LEU A 42 26.30 -13.15 -14.75
CA LEU A 42 25.65 -14.47 -14.84
C LEU A 42 24.47 -14.44 -15.83
N LEU A 43 23.66 -13.36 -15.83
CA LEU A 43 22.57 -13.18 -16.79
C LEU A 43 23.09 -13.02 -18.23
N ARG A 44 24.21 -12.30 -18.42
CA ARG A 44 24.85 -12.13 -19.73
C ARG A 44 25.51 -13.42 -20.24
N ALA A 45 26.14 -14.19 -19.34
CA ALA A 45 26.73 -15.49 -19.68
C ALA A 45 25.65 -16.54 -20.04
N TRP A 46 24.48 -16.47 -19.40
CA TRP A 46 23.34 -17.31 -19.71
C TRP A 46 22.69 -16.94 -21.06
N LEU A 47 22.55 -15.64 -21.37
CA LEU A 47 22.05 -15.19 -22.67
C LEU A 47 23.04 -15.46 -23.82
N ALA A 48 24.35 -15.43 -23.57
CA ALA A 48 25.38 -15.69 -24.58
C ALA A 48 25.53 -17.19 -24.94
N GLN A 49 25.07 -18.11 -24.09
CA GLN A 49 25.19 -19.56 -24.33
C GLN A 49 24.03 -20.16 -25.14
N GLY A 50 23.10 -19.33 -25.63
CA GLY A 50 21.97 -19.81 -26.44
C GLY A 50 21.01 -20.63 -25.59
N GLY A 51 20.01 -19.97 -25.01
CA GLY A 51 18.91 -20.64 -24.31
C GLY A 51 18.27 -21.75 -25.16
N PRO A 52 17.63 -22.74 -24.51
CA PRO A 52 17.23 -23.99 -25.14
C PRO A 52 16.32 -23.75 -26.34
N SER A 53 16.89 -23.95 -27.54
CA SER A 53 16.16 -24.03 -28.79
C SER A 53 15.39 -25.35 -28.82
N GLY A 54 14.09 -25.28 -28.54
CA GLY A 54 13.17 -26.39 -28.76
C GLY A 54 13.10 -26.72 -30.25
N THR A 55 13.87 -27.71 -30.68
CA THR A 55 13.76 -28.35 -31.98
C THR A 55 12.45 -29.14 -32.06
N SER A 56 11.53 -28.74 -32.94
CA SER A 56 10.50 -29.63 -33.46
C SER A 56 10.77 -29.87 -34.94
N ALA A 57 11.23 -31.09 -35.24
CA ALA A 57 11.39 -31.59 -36.59
C ALA A 57 10.06 -32.18 -37.07
N HIS A 58 9.56 -31.69 -38.20
CA HIS A 58 8.74 -32.53 -39.08
C HIS A 58 9.15 -32.32 -40.54
N ALA A 59 9.53 -33.43 -41.15
CA ALA A 59 10.05 -33.51 -42.50
C ALA A 59 8.92 -33.51 -43.53
N GLY A 60 9.10 -32.69 -44.57
CA GLY A 60 8.97 -33.11 -45.97
C GLY A 60 7.57 -33.31 -46.57
N ARG A 61 7.22 -32.46 -47.54
CA ARG A 61 7.03 -32.88 -48.94
C ARG A 61 6.81 -31.69 -49.88
N SER A 62 7.58 -31.69 -50.96
CA SER A 62 7.44 -30.83 -52.14
C SER A 62 6.13 -31.08 -52.89
N ARG A 63 5.49 -30.01 -53.43
CA ARG A 63 5.11 -29.92 -54.84
C ARG A 63 4.55 -28.53 -55.25
N ALA A 64 5.07 -28.09 -56.39
CA ALA A 64 4.65 -27.09 -57.37
C ALA A 64 3.27 -26.38 -57.27
N ARG A 65 3.33 -25.04 -57.32
CA ARG A 65 2.68 -24.08 -58.26
C ARG A 65 1.38 -24.51 -58.97
N VAL A 66 0.29 -23.73 -58.79
CA VAL A 66 -0.66 -23.15 -59.79
C VAL A 66 -1.59 -22.12 -59.07
N PRO A 67 -2.02 -20.99 -59.69
CA PRO A 67 -2.85 -19.96 -59.06
C PRO A 67 -4.37 -20.04 -59.39
N ASN A 68 -5.21 -19.54 -58.45
CA ASN A 68 -6.62 -19.06 -58.54
C ASN A 68 -7.70 -20.02 -59.12
N PRO A 69 -9.00 -19.96 -58.74
CA PRO A 69 -9.77 -18.73 -58.54
C PRO A 69 -10.80 -18.71 -57.38
N SER A 70 -11.34 -17.51 -57.18
CA SER A 70 -12.52 -17.10 -56.42
C SER A 70 -13.74 -18.03 -56.48
N THR A 71 -14.24 -18.39 -55.29
CA THR A 71 -15.60 -18.88 -55.07
C THR A 71 -16.28 -18.05 -53.99
N SER A 72 -17.29 -17.30 -54.45
CA SER A 72 -18.34 -16.67 -53.66
C SER A 72 -19.20 -17.75 -53.00
N THR A 73 -19.15 -17.86 -51.67
CA THR A 73 -20.11 -18.64 -50.90
C THR A 73 -20.90 -17.68 -50.01
N SER A 74 -22.14 -17.45 -50.42
CA SER A 74 -23.18 -16.77 -49.66
C SER A 74 -23.45 -17.57 -48.39
N ALA A 75 -23.10 -17.01 -47.23
CA ALA A 75 -23.41 -17.58 -45.93
C ALA A 75 -24.49 -16.73 -45.26
N SER A 76 -25.67 -17.33 -45.13
CA SER A 76 -26.81 -16.80 -44.40
C SER A 76 -26.42 -16.43 -42.96
N ALA A 77 -26.77 -15.20 -42.59
CA ALA A 77 -26.62 -14.68 -41.24
C ALA A 77 -27.55 -15.39 -40.25
N PRO A 78 -27.05 -15.95 -39.13
CA PRO A 78 -27.87 -16.15 -37.95
C PRO A 78 -28.01 -14.80 -37.22
N SER A 79 -29.20 -14.25 -37.35
CA SER A 79 -29.71 -13.11 -36.61
C SER A 79 -29.78 -13.37 -35.10
N SER A 80 -29.26 -12.41 -34.34
CA SER A 80 -29.90 -11.82 -33.16
C SER A 80 -30.22 -12.74 -31.97
N SER A 81 -29.25 -12.91 -31.07
CA SER A 81 -29.52 -13.26 -29.67
C SER A 81 -28.35 -12.86 -28.77
N THR A 82 -28.16 -11.56 -28.55
CA THR A 82 -27.12 -11.01 -27.65
C THR A 82 -27.70 -9.98 -26.69
N SER A 83 -28.83 -10.30 -26.05
CA SER A 83 -29.47 -9.43 -25.06
C SER A 83 -29.88 -10.16 -23.79
N ALA A 84 -29.03 -11.07 -23.30
CA ALA A 84 -29.27 -11.84 -22.08
C ALA A 84 -28.25 -11.61 -20.95
N THR A 85 -27.28 -10.70 -21.09
CA THR A 85 -26.18 -10.54 -20.10
C THR A 85 -26.38 -9.43 -19.08
N ALA A 86 -27.47 -8.66 -19.14
CA ALA A 86 -27.67 -7.52 -18.24
C ALA A 86 -28.40 -7.86 -16.90
N THR A 87 -28.84 -9.12 -16.70
CA THR A 87 -29.72 -9.50 -15.57
C THR A 87 -29.12 -10.57 -14.65
N LEU A 88 -27.79 -10.60 -14.47
CA LEU A 88 -27.12 -11.56 -13.55
C LEU A 88 -26.29 -10.91 -12.43
N VAL A 89 -26.44 -9.60 -12.19
CA VAL A 89 -25.73 -8.91 -11.10
C VAL A 89 -26.47 -9.00 -9.76
N SER A 90 -27.70 -9.53 -9.73
CA SER A 90 -28.41 -9.96 -8.52
C SER A 90 -28.19 -11.45 -8.33
N ALA A 91 -27.49 -11.98 -7.34
CA ALA A 91 -27.09 -11.44 -6.06
C ALA A 91 -25.77 -12.12 -5.66
N LEU A 92 -24.67 -11.37 -5.64
CA LEU A 92 -23.49 -11.87 -4.95
C LEU A 92 -23.84 -12.00 -3.47
N SER A 93 -23.54 -13.16 -2.86
CA SER A 93 -23.75 -13.33 -1.43
C SER A 93 -22.90 -12.28 -0.69
N PRO A 94 -23.47 -11.50 0.25
CA PRO A 94 -22.72 -10.53 1.04
C PRO A 94 -21.47 -11.14 1.70
N HIS A 95 -21.57 -12.41 2.08
CA HIS A 95 -20.48 -13.16 2.68
C HIS A 95 -19.25 -13.29 1.75
N VAL A 96 -19.45 -13.40 0.43
CA VAL A 96 -18.33 -13.46 -0.53
C VAL A 96 -17.62 -12.11 -0.58
N VAL A 97 -18.36 -11.00 -0.56
CA VAL A 97 -17.79 -9.65 -0.54
C VAL A 97 -16.93 -9.47 0.72
N ASP A 98 -17.43 -9.89 1.88
CA ASP A 98 -16.71 -9.81 3.15
C ASP A 98 -15.43 -10.66 3.14
N GLN A 99 -15.48 -11.88 2.59
CA GLN A 99 -14.30 -12.73 2.44
C GLN A 99 -13.24 -12.11 1.54
N VAL A 100 -13.65 -11.51 0.41
CA VAL A 100 -12.75 -10.81 -0.51
C VAL A 100 -12.12 -9.60 0.16
N LEU A 101 -12.90 -8.80 0.90
CA LEU A 101 -12.37 -7.64 1.63
C LEU A 101 -11.36 -8.07 2.71
N ALA A 102 -11.66 -9.13 3.46
CA ALA A 102 -10.74 -9.68 4.46
C ALA A 102 -9.44 -10.20 3.83
N ALA A 103 -9.51 -10.82 2.65
CA ALA A 103 -8.33 -11.27 1.90
C ALA A 103 -7.52 -10.07 1.35
N LEU A 104 -8.17 -9.03 0.85
CA LEU A 104 -7.53 -7.78 0.42
C LEU A 104 -6.75 -7.12 1.56
N HIS A 105 -7.32 -7.05 2.77
CA HIS A 105 -6.61 -6.54 3.94
C HIS A 105 -5.41 -7.39 4.35
N ARG A 106 -5.51 -8.72 4.20
CA ARG A 106 -4.44 -9.64 4.56
C ARG A 106 -3.25 -9.59 3.60
N GLU A 107 -3.54 -9.47 2.30
CA GLU A 107 -2.53 -9.39 1.23
C GLU A 107 -2.06 -7.95 0.95
N HIS A 108 -2.43 -6.98 1.81
CA HIS A 108 -2.00 -5.60 1.68
C HIS A 108 -0.52 -5.45 2.00
N ASP A 109 0.25 -4.97 1.02
CA ASP A 109 1.63 -4.58 1.22
C ASP A 109 1.67 -3.12 1.73
N PRO A 110 2.05 -2.89 3.00
CA PRO A 110 2.08 -1.54 3.57
C PRO A 110 3.16 -0.65 2.95
N HIS A 111 4.21 -1.21 2.35
CA HIS A 111 5.29 -0.43 1.74
C HIS A 111 4.89 0.11 0.37
N LEU A 112 4.20 -0.71 -0.43
CA LEU A 112 3.77 -0.33 -1.77
C LEU A 112 2.39 0.33 -1.79
N GLY A 113 1.58 0.12 -0.74
CA GLY A 113 0.19 0.55 -0.71
C GLY A 113 -0.67 -0.16 -1.76
N LEU A 114 -0.21 -1.30 -2.27
CA LEU A 114 -0.84 -2.08 -3.33
C LEU A 114 -1.09 -3.52 -2.86
N ILE A 115 -2.03 -4.18 -3.53
CA ILE A 115 -2.43 -5.57 -3.30
C ILE A 115 -2.39 -6.30 -4.63
N SER A 116 -1.74 -7.48 -4.67
CA SER A 116 -1.75 -8.34 -5.85
C SER A 116 -3.05 -9.13 -5.93
N ILE A 117 -3.82 -8.93 -7.01
CA ILE A 117 -5.12 -9.60 -7.19
C ILE A 117 -4.96 -11.10 -7.36
N SER A 118 -3.93 -11.56 -8.07
CA SER A 118 -3.69 -13.00 -8.25
C SER A 118 -3.45 -13.71 -6.92
N ARG A 119 -2.74 -13.07 -5.96
CA ARG A 119 -2.55 -13.63 -4.60
C ARG A 119 -3.86 -13.71 -3.83
N VAL A 120 -4.66 -12.65 -3.86
CA VAL A 120 -6.00 -12.63 -3.24
C VAL A 120 -6.86 -13.76 -3.79
N VAL A 121 -6.95 -13.88 -5.12
CA VAL A 121 -7.76 -14.91 -5.78
C VAL A 121 -7.25 -16.32 -5.41
N ARG A 122 -5.94 -16.58 -5.47
CA ARG A 122 -5.34 -17.88 -5.07
C ARG A 122 -5.70 -18.28 -3.65
N SER A 123 -5.72 -17.34 -2.71
CA SER A 123 -6.09 -17.62 -1.32
C SER A 123 -7.57 -17.97 -1.12
N LEU A 124 -8.44 -17.56 -2.04
CA LEU A 124 -9.89 -17.76 -1.96
C LEU A 124 -10.42 -18.90 -2.83
N VAL A 125 -9.72 -19.27 -3.91
CA VAL A 125 -10.12 -20.38 -4.82
C VAL A 125 -10.50 -21.69 -4.12
N PRO A 126 -9.86 -22.10 -3.00
CA PRO A 126 -10.28 -23.31 -2.29
C PRO A 126 -11.72 -23.26 -1.72
N HIS A 127 -12.31 -22.08 -1.61
CA HIS A 127 -13.60 -21.85 -0.93
C HIS A 127 -14.61 -21.07 -1.76
N VAL A 128 -14.14 -20.26 -2.71
CA VAL A 128 -14.98 -19.34 -3.50
C VAL A 128 -14.62 -19.50 -4.99
N PRO A 129 -15.62 -19.70 -5.87
CA PRO A 129 -15.39 -19.73 -7.31
C PRO A 129 -14.72 -18.44 -7.81
N VAL A 130 -13.78 -18.55 -8.74
CA VAL A 130 -13.02 -17.41 -9.29
C VAL A 130 -13.94 -16.32 -9.85
N ASN A 131 -15.02 -16.71 -10.54
CA ASN A 131 -16.00 -15.75 -11.10
C ASN A 131 -16.70 -14.92 -10.01
N ASP A 132 -16.96 -15.51 -8.84
CA ASP A 132 -17.59 -14.79 -7.72
C ASP A 132 -16.62 -13.81 -7.09
N VAL A 133 -15.34 -14.19 -6.96
CA VAL A 133 -14.26 -13.30 -6.52
C VAL A 133 -14.10 -12.13 -7.50
N HIS A 134 -14.07 -12.38 -8.81
CA HIS A 134 -13.99 -11.33 -9.83
C HIS A 134 -15.17 -10.36 -9.74
N THR A 135 -16.38 -10.89 -9.58
CA THR A 135 -17.59 -10.08 -9.47
C THR A 135 -17.57 -9.24 -8.18
N ALA A 136 -17.09 -9.80 -7.06
CA ALA A 136 -16.89 -9.06 -5.81
C ALA A 136 -15.89 -7.91 -5.97
N LEU A 137 -14.72 -8.17 -6.58
CA LEU A 137 -13.69 -7.16 -6.81
C LEU A 137 -14.22 -6.00 -7.66
N LEU A 138 -14.93 -6.31 -8.75
CA LEU A 138 -15.55 -5.28 -9.60
C LEU A 138 -16.65 -4.51 -8.87
N ALA A 139 -17.43 -5.16 -7.99
CA ALA A 139 -18.42 -4.50 -7.17
C ALA A 139 -17.79 -3.55 -6.14
N LEU A 140 -16.75 -4.00 -5.42
CA LEU A 140 -15.97 -3.17 -4.49
C LEU A 140 -15.32 -1.97 -5.20
N HIS A 141 -14.87 -2.16 -6.43
CA HIS A 141 -14.33 -1.08 -7.25
C HIS A 141 -15.40 -0.05 -7.64
N LYS A 142 -16.58 -0.50 -8.10
CA LYS A 142 -17.71 0.40 -8.40
C LYS A 142 -18.20 1.17 -7.18
N GLN A 143 -18.13 0.56 -6.01
CA GLN A 143 -18.41 1.20 -4.73
C GLN A 143 -17.28 2.11 -4.26
N ALA A 144 -16.16 2.16 -4.98
CA ALA A 144 -14.93 2.87 -4.63
C ALA A 144 -14.47 2.57 -3.19
N THR A 145 -14.60 1.31 -2.78
CA THR A 145 -13.94 0.69 -1.62
C THR A 145 -12.53 0.26 -1.97
N ILE A 146 -12.30 -0.09 -3.24
CA ILE A 146 -10.98 -0.34 -3.80
C ILE A 146 -10.80 0.37 -5.14
N GLU A 147 -9.55 0.66 -5.48
CA GLU A 147 -9.14 1.08 -6.82
C GLU A 147 -8.46 -0.10 -7.50
N LEU A 148 -9.07 -0.64 -8.56
CA LEU A 148 -8.43 -1.64 -9.40
C LEU A 148 -7.50 -0.95 -10.39
N ARG A 149 -6.28 -1.47 -10.53
CA ARG A 149 -5.26 -0.92 -11.41
C ARG A 149 -4.78 -1.98 -12.40
N PRO A 150 -4.53 -1.60 -13.66
CA PRO A 150 -3.77 -2.45 -14.56
C PRO A 150 -2.34 -2.59 -14.05
N GLU A 151 -1.61 -3.54 -14.61
CA GLU A 151 -0.16 -3.60 -14.44
C GLU A 151 0.46 -2.29 -14.91
N ALA A 152 1.17 -1.60 -14.01
CA ALA A 152 1.88 -0.36 -14.29
C ALA A 152 3.38 -0.62 -14.15
N GLY A 153 3.96 -1.39 -15.06
CA GLY A 153 5.38 -1.75 -14.96
C GLY A 153 5.90 -2.56 -16.14
N SER A 154 7.21 -2.82 -16.12
CA SER A 154 7.91 -3.69 -17.06
C SER A 154 7.86 -5.17 -16.65
N GLU A 155 7.25 -5.49 -15.51
CA GLU A 155 7.16 -6.85 -14.99
C GLU A 155 5.91 -7.55 -15.52
N PHE A 156 6.04 -8.07 -16.74
CA PHE A 156 4.99 -8.84 -17.41
C PHE A 156 4.33 -9.84 -16.46
N LEU A 157 3.05 -9.63 -16.18
CA LEU A 157 2.21 -10.60 -15.50
C LEU A 157 2.26 -11.93 -16.26
N HIS A 158 2.62 -13.01 -15.57
CA HIS A 158 2.61 -14.34 -16.19
C HIS A 158 1.19 -14.72 -16.63
N ASP A 159 1.06 -15.42 -17.75
CA ASP A 159 -0.25 -15.83 -18.31
C ASP A 159 -1.13 -16.57 -17.30
N ASN A 160 -0.51 -17.37 -16.43
CA ASN A 160 -1.19 -18.09 -15.36
C ASN A 160 -1.82 -17.16 -14.30
N ASP A 161 -1.18 -16.02 -14.00
CA ASP A 161 -1.72 -15.03 -13.07
C ASP A 161 -2.70 -14.08 -13.76
N ALA A 162 -2.50 -13.80 -15.05
CA ALA A 162 -3.43 -13.04 -15.85
C ALA A 162 -4.82 -13.69 -15.90
N ALA A 163 -4.87 -15.02 -16.02
CA ALA A 163 -6.11 -15.79 -15.99
C ALA A 163 -6.87 -15.71 -14.65
N LEU A 164 -6.17 -15.38 -13.55
CA LEU A 164 -6.76 -15.23 -12.22
C LEU A 164 -7.28 -13.82 -11.96
N CYS A 165 -6.97 -12.85 -12.81
CA CYS A 165 -7.32 -11.45 -12.59
C CYS A 165 -8.61 -11.08 -13.34
N PRO A 166 -9.46 -10.20 -12.78
CA PRO A 166 -10.66 -9.74 -13.45
C PRO A 166 -10.31 -8.88 -14.68
N GLN A 167 -11.07 -9.07 -15.75
CA GLN A 167 -10.93 -8.26 -16.97
C GLN A 167 -11.76 -6.98 -16.87
N GLY A 168 -11.14 -5.88 -17.27
CA GLY A 168 -11.73 -4.57 -17.45
C GLY A 168 -12.16 -4.29 -18.88
N PRO A 169 -12.59 -3.04 -19.16
CA PRO A 169 -12.93 -2.60 -20.50
C PRO A 169 -11.77 -2.84 -21.47
N ARG A 170 -12.09 -3.20 -22.72
CA ARG A 170 -11.11 -3.40 -23.80
C ARG A 170 -10.08 -4.52 -23.52
N GLY A 171 -10.42 -5.47 -22.64
CA GLY A 171 -9.56 -6.61 -22.31
C GLY A 171 -8.39 -6.26 -21.38
N THR A 172 -8.41 -5.09 -20.74
CA THR A 172 -7.40 -4.74 -19.72
C THR A 172 -7.47 -5.72 -18.56
N VAL A 173 -6.35 -6.20 -18.05
CA VAL A 173 -6.30 -7.09 -16.89
C VAL A 173 -5.99 -6.28 -15.65
N PHE A 174 -6.85 -6.33 -14.63
CA PHE A 174 -6.61 -5.67 -13.35
C PHE A 174 -5.80 -6.57 -12.42
N SER A 175 -4.47 -6.40 -12.44
CA SER A 175 -3.54 -7.22 -11.66
C SER A 175 -3.29 -6.71 -10.24
N PHE A 176 -3.58 -5.43 -9.98
CA PHE A 176 -3.39 -4.80 -8.68
C PHE A 176 -4.66 -4.12 -8.18
N ALA A 177 -4.75 -4.00 -6.85
CA ALA A 177 -5.73 -3.16 -6.17
C ALA A 177 -5.06 -2.25 -5.15
N ARG A 178 -5.72 -1.14 -4.84
CA ARG A 178 -5.45 -0.30 -3.67
C ARG A 178 -6.72 -0.21 -2.83
N LEU A 179 -6.60 -0.38 -1.52
CA LEU A 179 -7.72 -0.12 -0.61
C LEU A 179 -7.99 1.40 -0.57
N LEU A 180 -9.23 1.78 -0.85
CA LEU A 180 -9.71 3.15 -0.69
C LEU A 180 -10.40 3.20 0.67
N ASP A 181 -9.65 3.59 1.70
CA ASP A 181 -10.15 3.58 3.06
C ASP A 181 -11.19 4.68 3.30
N ARG A 182 -12.44 4.39 2.95
CA ARG A 182 -13.58 5.29 3.18
C ARG A 182 -13.89 5.46 4.67
N THR A 183 -13.59 4.44 5.47
CA THR A 183 -13.80 4.45 6.92
C THR A 183 -12.76 5.27 7.67
N ASN A 184 -11.52 5.31 7.19
CA ASN A 184 -10.57 6.30 7.67
C ASN A 184 -10.97 7.69 7.21
N THR A 185 -11.34 7.91 5.95
CA THR A 185 -11.56 9.30 5.45
C THR A 185 -12.55 10.12 6.30
N THR A 186 -13.67 9.54 6.76
CA THR A 186 -14.64 10.26 7.60
C THR A 186 -14.14 10.49 9.03
N ASN A 187 -13.50 9.48 9.63
CA ASN A 187 -12.90 9.59 10.95
C ASN A 187 -11.69 10.53 10.94
N ASP A 188 -10.95 10.52 9.85
CA ASP A 188 -9.78 11.33 9.57
C ASP A 188 -10.17 12.80 9.45
N ALA A 189 -11.22 13.11 8.68
CA ALA A 189 -11.72 14.49 8.60
C ALA A 189 -12.18 15.00 9.98
N GLY A 190 -12.82 14.14 10.78
CA GLY A 190 -13.20 14.45 12.16
C GLY A 190 -11.99 14.68 13.08
N ASP A 191 -10.96 13.83 12.97
CA ASP A 191 -9.72 13.95 13.73
C ASP A 191 -8.92 15.19 13.34
N ASP A 192 -8.83 15.48 12.03
CA ASP A 192 -8.16 16.66 11.48
C ASP A 192 -8.80 17.94 12.02
N GLU A 193 -10.14 18.02 11.99
CA GLU A 193 -10.88 19.16 12.51
C GLU A 193 -10.76 19.26 14.03
N ALA A 194 -10.78 18.14 14.76
CA ALA A 194 -10.57 18.13 16.20
C ALA A 194 -9.17 18.65 16.57
N VAL A 195 -8.12 18.15 15.92
CA VAL A 195 -6.72 18.56 16.13
C VAL A 195 -6.56 20.03 15.80
N LEU A 196 -7.07 20.48 14.66
CA LEU A 196 -6.95 21.88 14.27
C LEU A 196 -7.72 22.82 15.20
N SER A 197 -8.95 22.46 15.61
CA SER A 197 -9.74 23.24 16.54
C SER A 197 -9.00 23.46 17.87
N ALA A 198 -8.37 22.40 18.41
CA ALA A 198 -7.54 22.56 19.61
C ALA A 198 -6.25 23.34 19.36
N LEU A 199 -5.63 23.20 18.18
CA LEU A 199 -4.45 23.98 17.82
C LEU A 199 -4.78 25.48 17.79
N LEU A 200 -5.89 25.86 17.16
CA LEU A 200 -6.36 27.24 17.11
C LEU A 200 -6.70 27.77 18.51
N LYS A 201 -7.34 26.96 19.35
CA LYS A 201 -7.63 27.29 20.75
C LYS A 201 -6.37 27.45 21.60
N LEU A 202 -5.33 26.68 21.32
CA LEU A 202 -4.04 26.80 21.99
C LEU A 202 -3.29 28.06 21.50
N ALA A 203 -3.29 28.29 20.18
CA ALA A 203 -2.68 29.46 19.55
C ALA A 203 -3.30 30.77 20.04
N SER A 204 -4.61 30.82 20.32
CA SER A 204 -5.27 32.04 20.80
C SER A 204 -4.84 32.49 22.20
N ARG A 205 -4.06 31.67 22.92
CA ARG A 205 -3.53 31.97 24.26
C ARG A 205 -2.08 32.43 24.25
N GLU A 206 -1.41 32.26 23.11
CA GLU A 206 0.00 32.54 22.93
C GLU A 206 0.17 33.76 22.01
N PRO A 207 1.32 34.45 22.06
CA PRO A 207 1.63 35.49 21.10
C PRO A 207 1.54 35.00 19.64
N PRO A 208 1.13 35.85 18.69
CA PRO A 208 1.14 35.50 17.27
C PRO A 208 2.53 35.04 16.80
N GLY A 209 2.57 33.92 16.07
CA GLY A 209 3.83 33.33 15.57
C GLY A 209 4.53 32.39 16.56
N SER A 210 3.99 32.20 17.76
CA SER A 210 4.53 31.23 18.72
C SER A 210 4.50 29.80 18.18
N LEU A 211 5.62 29.10 18.36
CA LEU A 211 5.72 27.68 18.09
C LEU A 211 5.06 26.88 19.22
N LEU A 212 4.03 26.11 18.91
CA LEU A 212 3.28 25.34 19.90
C LEU A 212 3.84 23.93 20.03
N SER A 213 3.90 23.41 21.25
CA SER A 213 4.37 22.05 21.50
C SER A 213 3.34 21.02 21.06
N VAL A 214 3.75 20.09 20.19
CA VAL A 214 2.95 18.94 19.76
C VAL A 214 2.49 18.11 20.95
N ARG A 215 3.30 18.02 22.01
CA ARG A 215 2.97 17.29 23.23
C ARG A 215 1.80 17.92 23.97
N THR A 216 1.80 19.24 24.09
CA THR A 216 0.71 20.00 24.72
C THR A 216 -0.58 19.86 23.90
N LEU A 217 -0.47 19.92 22.57
CA LEU A 217 -1.63 19.70 21.71
C LEU A 217 -2.18 18.27 21.87
N ARG A 218 -1.30 17.27 21.96
CA ARG A 218 -1.70 15.86 22.14
C ARG A 218 -2.42 15.63 23.47
N THR A 219 -2.01 16.26 24.57
CA THR A 219 -2.71 16.12 25.87
C THR A 219 -4.08 16.79 25.90
N MET A 220 -4.33 17.76 25.03
CA MET A 220 -5.65 18.37 24.86
C MET A 220 -6.63 17.49 24.06
N GLN A 221 -6.10 16.52 23.33
CA GLN A 221 -6.88 15.60 22.50
C GLN A 221 -7.08 14.25 23.18
N LYS A 222 -8.26 13.65 22.99
CA LYS A 222 -8.55 12.28 23.43
C LYS A 222 -8.29 11.24 22.34
N LEU A 223 -7.45 11.58 21.37
CA LEU A 223 -7.14 10.71 20.24
C LEU A 223 -6.02 9.73 20.62
N PRO A 224 -6.10 8.45 20.18
CA PRO A 224 -4.96 7.55 20.21
C PRO A 224 -3.77 8.16 19.47
N ALA A 225 -2.55 7.94 19.98
CA ALA A 225 -1.34 8.55 19.41
C ALA A 225 -1.19 8.32 17.89
N PRO A 226 -1.43 7.11 17.32
CA PRO A 226 -1.32 6.92 15.88
C PRO A 226 -2.31 7.77 15.06
N ARG A 227 -3.55 7.95 15.56
CA ARG A 227 -4.58 8.76 14.90
C ARG A 227 -4.26 10.25 14.97
N PHE A 228 -3.77 10.70 16.12
CA PHE A 228 -3.29 12.07 16.29
C PHE A 228 -2.14 12.37 15.33
N ASP A 229 -1.15 11.48 15.22
CA ASP A 229 0.01 11.67 14.36
C ASP A 229 -0.38 11.73 12.89
N ALA A 230 -1.25 10.81 12.44
CA ALA A 230 -1.79 10.81 11.09
C ALA A 230 -2.55 12.11 10.77
N ALA A 231 -3.41 12.58 11.69
CA ALA A 231 -4.15 13.83 11.51
C ALA A 231 -3.23 15.05 11.41
N VAL A 232 -2.21 15.14 12.26
CA VAL A 232 -1.20 16.21 12.21
C VAL A 232 -0.46 16.21 10.87
N LEU A 233 -0.04 15.04 10.38
CA LEU A 233 0.66 14.92 9.10
C LEU A 233 -0.24 15.27 7.90
N ARG A 234 -1.52 14.86 7.92
CA ARG A 234 -2.50 15.25 6.88
C ARG A 234 -2.73 16.76 6.85
N LEU A 235 -2.94 17.39 8.01
CA LEU A 235 -3.08 18.83 8.11
C LEU A 235 -1.84 19.57 7.57
N SER A 236 -0.65 19.02 7.80
CA SER A 236 0.60 19.56 7.26
C SER A 236 0.66 19.40 5.74
N GLY A 237 0.33 18.23 5.21
CA GLY A 237 0.26 17.97 3.76
C GLY A 237 -0.77 18.83 3.05
N ALA A 238 -1.90 19.14 3.71
CA ALA A 238 -2.92 20.07 3.25
C ALA A 238 -2.54 21.55 3.40
N GLY A 239 -1.36 21.86 3.95
CA GLY A 239 -0.88 23.23 4.15
C GLY A 239 -1.70 24.03 5.18
N ARG A 240 -2.40 23.37 6.10
CA ARG A 240 -3.17 24.02 7.17
C ARG A 240 -2.33 24.28 8.40
N VAL A 241 -1.30 23.48 8.61
CA VAL A 241 -0.33 23.64 9.71
C VAL A 241 1.10 23.55 9.18
N ILE A 242 2.03 24.10 9.94
CA ILE A 242 3.47 23.99 9.69
C ILE A 242 4.06 23.17 10.84
N LEU A 243 4.85 22.15 10.51
CA LEU A 243 5.56 21.33 11.48
C LEU A 243 7.03 21.72 11.56
N HIS A 244 7.56 21.73 12.79
CA HIS A 244 8.96 22.00 13.06
C HIS A 244 9.66 20.71 13.49
N HIS A 245 10.67 20.32 12.72
CA HIS A 245 11.48 19.13 12.98
C HIS A 245 12.35 19.31 14.22
N HIS A 246 12.68 18.19 14.86
CA HIS A 246 13.66 18.14 15.93
C HIS A 246 15.01 17.75 15.33
N ASP A 247 16.07 18.55 15.54
CA ASP A 247 17.38 18.32 14.92
C ASP A 247 18.10 17.07 15.46
N PHE A 248 17.89 16.74 16.74
CA PHE A 248 18.58 15.65 17.43
C PHE A 248 17.61 14.66 18.12
N PRO A 249 16.70 13.97 17.41
CA PRO A 249 15.72 13.09 18.05
C PRO A 249 16.37 11.87 18.73
N THR A 250 17.60 11.52 18.32
CA THR A 250 18.40 10.44 18.91
C THR A 250 18.93 10.77 20.30
N SER A 251 19.07 12.06 20.65
CA SER A 251 19.49 12.47 22.00
C SER A 251 18.37 12.37 23.03
N LEU A 252 17.13 12.16 22.59
CA LEU A 252 15.99 11.95 23.48
C LEU A 252 15.88 10.48 23.90
N PRO A 253 15.54 10.20 25.17
CA PRO A 253 15.11 8.86 25.57
C PRO A 253 13.94 8.37 24.72
N GLU A 254 13.84 7.06 24.50
CA GLU A 254 12.79 6.45 23.67
C GLU A 254 11.38 6.87 24.11
N ALA A 255 11.14 6.92 25.44
CA ALA A 255 9.87 7.36 26.00
C ALA A 255 9.52 8.83 25.68
N GLU A 256 10.53 9.70 25.51
CA GLU A 256 10.33 11.10 25.13
C GLU A 256 10.18 11.25 23.62
N ARG A 257 10.89 10.43 22.84
CA ARG A 257 10.79 10.37 21.38
C ARG A 257 9.42 9.86 20.91
N ALA A 258 8.84 8.87 21.60
CA ALA A 258 7.50 8.35 21.33
C ALA A 258 6.37 9.38 21.55
N LYS A 259 6.65 10.48 22.26
CA LYS A 259 5.70 11.60 22.46
C LYS A 259 5.72 12.61 21.31
N LEU A 260 6.66 12.49 20.37
CA LEU A 260 6.73 13.33 19.18
C LEU A 260 5.87 12.75 18.06
N VAL A 261 5.57 13.55 17.05
CA VAL A 261 4.96 13.06 15.79
C VAL A 261 6.09 12.55 14.91
N ARG A 262 5.93 11.37 14.32
CA ARG A 262 6.92 10.74 13.43
C ARG A 262 6.30 10.49 12.05
N ASP A 263 7.01 10.86 10.99
CA ASP A 263 6.60 10.54 9.61
C ASP A 263 7.17 9.19 9.12
N GLU A 264 6.80 8.83 7.89
CA GLU A 264 7.23 7.59 7.22
C GLU A 264 8.75 7.54 6.99
N HIS A 265 9.41 8.70 6.93
CA HIS A 265 10.88 8.80 6.76
C HIS A 265 11.64 8.74 8.10
N GLY A 266 10.93 8.71 9.23
CA GLY A 266 11.55 8.72 10.56
C GLY A 266 11.91 10.11 11.08
N THR A 267 11.47 11.19 10.41
CA THR A 267 11.59 12.55 10.91
C THR A 267 10.67 12.72 12.12
N HIS A 268 11.17 13.37 13.17
CA HIS A 268 10.39 13.66 14.37
C HIS A 268 10.09 15.15 14.45
N TYR A 269 8.84 15.49 14.74
CA TYR A 269 8.36 16.86 14.85
C TYR A 269 8.05 17.20 16.31
N ILE A 270 8.60 18.33 16.79
CA ILE A 270 8.43 18.82 18.16
C ILE A 270 7.41 19.96 18.25
N GLY A 271 7.35 20.78 17.21
CA GLY A 271 6.55 21.98 17.18
C GLY A 271 5.53 21.99 16.04
N ILE A 272 4.43 22.69 16.26
CA ILE A 272 3.35 22.88 15.30
C ILE A 272 2.84 24.32 15.38
N ALA A 273 2.50 24.91 14.23
CA ALA A 273 1.87 26.23 14.16
C ALA A 273 0.77 26.25 13.08
N PRO A 274 -0.34 26.97 13.28
CA PRO A 274 -1.34 27.15 12.24
C PRO A 274 -0.77 28.02 11.10
N ARG A 275 -1.10 27.69 9.85
CA ARG A 275 -0.72 28.52 8.72
C ARG A 275 -1.67 29.73 8.62
N GLN A 276 -1.13 30.94 8.68
CA GLN A 276 -1.95 32.15 8.51
C GLN A 276 -2.56 32.15 7.09
N GLY A 277 -3.88 32.35 7.00
CA GLY A 277 -4.62 32.39 5.73
C GLY A 277 -5.31 31.09 5.30
N SER A 278 -5.20 29.98 6.06
CA SER A 278 -5.91 28.73 5.72
C SER A 278 -7.36 28.64 6.25
N VAL A 279 -7.87 29.69 6.89
CA VAL A 279 -9.29 29.81 7.18
C VAL A 279 -9.91 30.42 5.94
N SER A 280 -10.26 29.56 4.99
CA SER A 280 -10.90 29.97 3.74
C SER A 280 -12.09 30.85 4.05
N SER A 281 -12.04 32.10 3.59
CA SER A 281 -13.16 33.00 3.45
C SER A 281 -14.24 32.33 2.59
N ASN A 282 -15.14 31.57 3.21
CA ASN A 282 -16.28 30.94 2.53
C ASN A 282 -17.60 31.57 3.01
N GLU A 283 -17.55 32.86 3.33
CA GLU A 283 -18.69 33.75 3.50
C GLU A 283 -18.51 34.96 2.59
N THR A 284 -18.95 34.86 1.33
CA THR A 284 -19.66 35.94 0.62
C THR A 284 -20.44 35.39 -0.56
#